data_AF-Q0U4C6-F1
#
_entry.id   AF-Q0U4C6-F1
#
_cell.length_a   1.000
_cell.length_b   1.000
_cell.length_c   1.000
_cell.angle_alpha   90.00
_cell.angle_beta   90.00
_cell.angle_gamma   90.00
#
_symmetry.space_group_name_H-M   'P 1'
#
loop_
_entity.id
_entity.type
_entity.pdbx_description
1 polymer ?
#
loop_
_entity_poly.entity_id
_entity_poly.type
_entity_poly.pdbx_seq_one_letter_code
_entity_poly.pdbx_strand_id
1 'polypeptide(L)'
;MSRYSTRAHDRARFDTAMRTMTQHIRASTLQYHHLRDTLERHTDHRRRTDMPYRDLMQRYEPIMHGIADLIRDAQDAVRRAEDAWAQGRGARYYEEVERAGRRVGRADGALEGVVEALGYR
;
A
#
# COMPACT_ATOMS: atom_id res chain seq x y z
N MET A 1 26.64 28.51 15.22
CA MET A 1 26.08 27.28 14.60
C MET A 1 25.09 27.68 13.52
N SER A 2 25.33 27.25 12.28
CA SER A 2 24.71 27.81 11.07
C SER A 2 23.37 27.13 10.74
N ARG A 3 22.31 27.92 10.54
CA ARG A 3 20.95 27.45 10.16
C ARG A 3 20.92 26.64 8.86
N TYR A 4 21.99 26.70 8.07
CA TYR A 4 22.18 25.91 6.85
C TYR A 4 22.37 24.40 7.12
N SER A 5 23.04 24.03 8.21
CA SER A 5 23.30 22.61 8.53
C SER A 5 22.03 21.88 8.94
N THR A 6 21.13 22.55 9.67
CA THR A 6 19.84 21.98 10.09
C THR A 6 18.89 21.73 8.92
N ARG A 7 18.76 22.67 7.98
CA ARG A 7 17.89 22.49 6.79
C ARG A 7 18.33 21.37 5.86
N ALA A 8 19.65 21.23 5.65
CA ALA A 8 20.19 20.15 4.82
C ALA A 8 19.94 18.78 5.47
N HIS A 9 20.08 18.69 6.79
CA HIS A 9 19.83 17.47 7.56
C HIS A 9 18.36 17.07 7.55
N ASP A 10 17.45 18.04 7.70
CA ASP A 10 16.01 17.78 7.66
C ASP A 10 15.54 17.36 6.25
N ARG A 11 16.14 17.92 5.20
CA ARG A 11 15.91 17.53 3.80
C ARG A 11 16.32 16.08 3.53
N ALA A 12 17.50 15.67 3.99
CA ALA A 12 17.99 14.30 3.80
C ALA A 12 17.11 13.26 4.52
N ARG A 13 16.61 13.61 5.72
CA ARG A 13 15.64 12.77 6.45
C ARG A 13 14.32 12.65 5.71
N PHE A 14 13.78 13.77 5.21
CA PHE A 14 12.58 13.78 4.39
C PHE A 14 12.74 12.86 3.17
N ASP A 15 13.80 13.04 2.39
CA ASP A 15 14.02 12.28 1.15
C ASP A 15 14.16 10.78 1.44
N THR A 16 14.81 10.43 2.55
CA THR A 16 14.92 9.03 3.01
C THR A 16 13.56 8.45 3.36
N ALA A 17 12.79 9.13 4.21
CA ALA A 17 11.46 8.67 4.64
C ALA A 17 10.50 8.51 3.45
N MET A 18 10.50 9.48 2.53
CA MET A 18 9.67 9.44 1.32
C MET A 18 10.05 8.30 0.38
N ARG A 19 11.35 8.06 0.21
CA ARG A 19 11.85 6.93 -0.58
C ARG A 19 11.41 5.59 0.01
N THR A 20 11.57 5.41 1.33
CA THR A 20 11.14 4.19 2.02
C THR A 20 9.63 3.99 1.90
N MET A 21 8.83 5.03 2.14
CA MET A 21 7.36 4.95 2.04
C MET A 21 6.91 4.60 0.61
N THR A 22 7.51 5.24 -0.40
CA THR A 22 7.21 4.97 -1.81
C THR A 22 7.59 3.55 -2.21
N GLN A 23 8.74 3.05 -1.74
CA GLN A 23 9.16 1.66 -1.98
C GLN A 23 8.18 0.68 -1.35
N HIS A 24 7.70 0.96 -0.14
CA HIS A 24 6.72 0.12 0.56
C HIS A 24 5.40 0.07 -0.20
N ILE A 25 4.82 1.23 -0.54
CA ILE A 25 3.59 1.30 -1.35
C ILE A 25 3.73 0.53 -2.65
N ARG A 26 4.89 0.66 -3.32
CA ARG A 26 5.17 -0.08 -4.56
C ARG A 26 5.19 -1.59 -4.33
N ALA A 27 5.81 -2.06 -3.25
CA ALA A 27 5.82 -3.48 -2.90
C ALA A 27 4.40 -4.01 -2.65
N SER A 28 3.59 -3.32 -1.84
CA SER A 28 2.19 -3.69 -1.57
C SER A 28 1.34 -3.68 -2.85
N THR A 29 1.57 -2.72 -3.74
CA THR A 29 0.91 -2.64 -5.05
C THR A 29 1.23 -3.85 -5.91
N LEU A 30 2.51 -4.25 -5.97
CA LEU A 30 2.93 -5.42 -6.72
C LEU A 30 2.35 -6.72 -6.14
N GLN A 31 2.33 -6.86 -4.81
CA GLN A 31 1.71 -8.00 -4.13
C GLN A 31 0.21 -8.08 -4.41
N TYR A 32 -0.50 -6.95 -4.37
CA TYR A 32 -1.91 -6.87 -4.72
C TYR A 32 -2.18 -7.35 -6.15
N HIS A 33 -1.42 -6.83 -7.12
CA HIS A 33 -1.56 -7.28 -8.52
C HIS A 33 -1.22 -8.76 -8.69
N HIS A 34 -0.15 -9.24 -8.05
CA HIS A 34 0.21 -10.64 -8.10
C HIS A 34 -0.88 -11.56 -7.53
N LEU A 35 -1.45 -11.20 -6.38
CA LEU A 35 -2.55 -11.93 -5.75
C LEU A 35 -3.81 -11.92 -6.63
N ARG A 36 -4.15 -10.76 -7.18
CA ARG A 36 -5.27 -10.61 -8.11
C ARG A 36 -5.09 -11.50 -9.34
N ASP A 37 -3.92 -11.42 -9.99
CA ASP A 37 -3.60 -12.24 -11.16
C ASP A 37 -3.60 -13.74 -10.82
N THR A 38 -3.19 -14.10 -9.60
CA THR A 38 -3.19 -15.49 -9.14
C THR A 38 -4.61 -15.99 -8.94
N LEU A 39 -5.48 -15.19 -8.33
CA LEU A 39 -6.91 -15.48 -8.23
C LEU A 39 -7.51 -15.62 -9.64
N GLU A 40 -7.28 -14.65 -10.53
CA GLU A 40 -7.75 -14.72 -11.92
C GLU A 40 -7.21 -15.96 -12.67
N ARG A 41 -5.93 -16.33 -12.51
CA ARG A 41 -5.36 -17.53 -13.16
C ARG A 41 -5.81 -18.86 -12.54
N HIS A 42 -5.95 -18.94 -11.22
CA HIS A 42 -6.54 -20.12 -10.56
C HIS A 42 -7.98 -20.35 -11.02
N THR A 43 -8.68 -19.26 -11.38
CA THR A 43 -10.06 -19.34 -11.84
C THR A 43 -10.23 -19.87 -13.27
N ASP A 44 -9.24 -19.69 -14.15
CA ASP A 44 -9.25 -20.29 -15.49
C ASP A 44 -8.97 -21.81 -15.45
N HIS A 45 -8.18 -22.29 -14.48
CA HIS A 45 -7.85 -23.71 -14.35
C HIS A 45 -8.98 -24.55 -13.72
N ARG A 46 -9.87 -23.93 -12.94
CA ARG A 46 -10.97 -24.58 -12.19
C ARG A 46 -12.34 -24.56 -12.87
N ARG A 47 -12.43 -24.45 -14.20
CA ARG A 47 -13.63 -24.92 -14.93
C ARG A 47 -13.93 -26.42 -14.73
N ARG A 48 -13.19 -27.14 -13.87
CA ARG A 48 -13.29 -28.60 -13.67
C ARG A 48 -13.46 -29.10 -12.23
N THR A 49 -13.44 -28.32 -11.13
CA THR A 49 -13.65 -28.89 -9.77
C THR A 49 -14.27 -27.96 -8.70
N ASP A 50 -15.35 -28.47 -8.09
CA ASP A 50 -15.98 -28.35 -6.75
C ASP A 50 -16.13 -27.02 -5.96
N MET A 51 -15.66 -25.87 -6.42
CA MET A 51 -16.15 -24.58 -5.88
C MET A 51 -16.44 -23.61 -7.03
N PRO A 52 -17.68 -23.10 -7.18
CA PRO A 52 -18.00 -22.21 -8.29
C PRO A 52 -17.13 -20.94 -8.23
N TYR A 53 -16.49 -20.61 -9.34
CA TYR A 53 -15.75 -19.36 -9.60
C TYR A 53 -16.36 -18.13 -8.93
N ARG A 54 -17.68 -18.02 -9.07
CA ARG A 54 -18.51 -16.95 -8.57
C ARG A 54 -18.46 -16.80 -7.05
N ASP A 55 -18.38 -17.90 -6.31
CA ASP A 55 -18.46 -17.89 -4.85
C ASP A 55 -17.12 -17.50 -4.22
N LEU A 56 -16.00 -17.93 -4.83
CA LEU A 56 -14.67 -17.51 -4.42
C LEU A 56 -14.46 -16.02 -4.70
N MET A 57 -14.79 -15.57 -5.91
CA MET A 57 -14.65 -14.16 -6.28
C MET A 57 -15.58 -13.27 -5.45
N GLN A 58 -16.87 -13.63 -5.27
CA GLN A 58 -17.77 -12.84 -4.42
C GLN A 58 -17.28 -12.73 -2.97
N ARG A 59 -16.58 -13.74 -2.46
CA ARG A 59 -16.03 -13.71 -1.10
C ARG A 59 -14.83 -12.76 -0.97
N TYR A 60 -13.93 -12.74 -1.95
CA TYR A 60 -12.67 -12.00 -1.85
C TYR A 60 -12.69 -10.65 -2.57
N GLU A 61 -13.59 -10.44 -3.53
CA GLU A 61 -13.74 -9.18 -4.28
C GLU A 61 -13.91 -7.95 -3.36
N PRO A 62 -14.76 -7.98 -2.31
CA PRO A 62 -14.85 -6.86 -1.37
C PRO A 62 -13.54 -6.56 -0.65
N ILE A 63 -12.76 -7.60 -0.32
CA ILE A 63 -11.47 -7.47 0.35
C ILE A 63 -10.43 -6.89 -0.61
N MET A 64 -10.40 -7.38 -1.85
CA MET A 64 -9.50 -6.88 -2.89
C MET A 64 -9.77 -5.41 -3.24
N HIS A 65 -11.05 -5.01 -3.32
CA HIS A 65 -11.41 -3.60 -3.45
C HIS A 65 -10.94 -2.77 -2.26
N GLY A 66 -11.15 -3.25 -1.03
CA GLY A 66 -10.67 -2.59 0.18
C GLY A 66 -9.15 -2.41 0.19
N ILE A 67 -8.39 -3.41 -0.23
CA ILE A 67 -6.92 -3.33 -0.36
C ILE A 67 -6.53 -2.26 -1.39
N ALA A 68 -7.16 -2.27 -2.56
CA ALA A 68 -6.90 -1.27 -3.61
C ALA A 68 -7.18 0.17 -3.12
N ASP A 69 -8.25 0.36 -2.36
CA ASP A 69 -8.60 1.64 -1.76
C ASP A 69 -7.57 2.09 -0.72
N LEU A 70 -7.09 1.19 0.12
CA LEU A 70 -6.03 1.48 1.09
C LEU A 70 -4.72 1.89 0.42
N ILE A 71 -4.32 1.19 -0.64
CA ILE A 71 -3.11 1.51 -1.42
C ILE A 71 -3.25 2.89 -2.07
N ARG A 72 -4.40 3.18 -2.68
CA ARG A 72 -4.68 4.50 -3.29
C ARG A 72 -4.69 5.62 -2.26
N ASP A 73 -5.33 5.42 -1.11
CA ASP A 73 -5.34 6.39 -0.01
C ASP A 73 -3.93 6.66 0.53
N ALA A 74 -3.07 5.64 0.55
CA ALA A 74 -1.67 5.80 0.94
C ALA A 74 -0.88 6.61 -0.08
N GLN A 75 -1.06 6.34 -1.38
CA GLN A 75 -0.44 7.11 -2.45
C GLN A 75 -0.87 8.59 -2.40
N ASP A 76 -2.14 8.86 -2.16
CA ASP A 76 -2.66 10.22 -2.03
C ASP A 76 -2.09 10.92 -0.78
N ALA A 77 -1.94 10.21 0.34
CA ALA A 77 -1.30 10.75 1.55
C ALA A 77 0.18 11.09 1.30
N VAL A 78 0.92 10.25 0.57
CA VAL A 78 2.30 10.54 0.16
C VAL A 78 2.38 11.82 -0.67
N ARG A 79 1.51 12.00 -1.67
CA ARG A 79 1.46 13.25 -2.46
C ARG A 79 1.18 14.46 -1.59
N ARG A 80 0.23 14.36 -0.66
CA ARG A 80 -0.07 15.45 0.31
C ARG A 80 1.11 15.74 1.24
N ALA A 81 1.90 14.73 1.61
CA ALA A 81 3.10 14.89 2.42
C ALA A 81 4.18 15.67 1.64
N GLU A 82 4.37 15.36 0.36
CA GLU A 82 5.28 16.11 -0.53
C GLU A 82 4.85 17.57 -0.68
N ASP A 83 3.56 17.80 -0.93
CA ASP A 83 3.00 19.15 -1.04
C ASP A 83 3.17 19.94 0.28
N ALA A 84 2.94 19.28 1.42
CA ALA A 84 3.10 19.90 2.73
C ALA A 84 4.56 20.27 3.00
N TRP A 85 5.51 19.40 2.65
CA TRP A 85 6.95 19.70 2.77
C TRP A 85 7.38 20.85 1.86
N ALA A 86 6.96 20.84 0.59
CA ALA A 86 7.26 21.92 -0.36
C ALA A 86 6.75 23.28 0.13
N GLN A 87 5.61 23.30 0.84
CA GLN A 87 5.00 24.50 1.41
C GLN A 87 5.54 24.84 2.81
N GLY A 88 6.57 24.15 3.30
CA GLY A 88 7.18 24.40 4.61
C GLY A 88 6.32 23.98 5.81
N ARG A 89 5.24 23.20 5.59
CA ARG A 89 4.33 22.72 6.63
C ARG A 89 4.82 21.40 7.22
N GLY A 90 5.89 21.46 8.01
CA GLY A 90 6.53 20.28 8.59
C GLY A 90 5.60 19.38 9.42
N ALA A 91 4.73 19.96 10.25
CA ALA A 91 3.76 19.18 11.05
C ALA A 91 2.79 18.39 10.15
N ARG A 92 2.28 19.04 9.10
CA ARG A 92 1.37 18.41 8.14
C ARG A 92 2.04 17.29 7.33
N TYR A 93 3.33 17.45 7.03
CA TYR A 93 4.12 16.39 6.41
C TYR A 93 4.12 15.12 7.28
N TYR A 94 4.47 15.23 8.56
CA TYR A 94 4.53 14.06 9.45
C TYR A 94 3.17 13.38 9.59
N GLU A 95 2.09 14.16 9.72
CA GLU A 95 0.72 13.62 9.76
C GLU A 95 0.37 12.78 8.52
N GLU A 96 0.71 13.27 7.33
CA GLU A 96 0.41 12.58 6.08
C GLU A 96 1.32 11.36 5.85
N VAL A 97 2.59 11.41 6.27
CA VAL A 97 3.48 10.24 6.24
C VAL A 97 2.99 9.14 7.18
N GLU A 98 2.59 9.48 8.41
CA GLU A 98 2.00 8.50 9.31
C GLU A 98 0.68 7.94 8.78
N ARG A 99 -0.13 8.80 8.15
CA ARG A 99 -1.37 8.37 7.49
C ARG A 99 -1.07 7.36 6.39
N ALA A 100 -0.09 7.64 5.53
CA ALA A 100 0.34 6.72 4.48
C ALA A 100 0.79 5.37 5.07
N GLY A 101 1.67 5.40 6.08
CA GLY A 101 2.17 4.20 6.74
C GLY A 101 1.06 3.33 7.35
N ARG A 102 0.08 3.96 8.03
CA ARG A 102 -1.07 3.24 8.58
C ARG A 102 -1.94 2.59 7.50
N ARG A 103 -2.09 3.22 6.33
CA ARG A 103 -2.90 2.68 5.23
C ARG A 103 -2.20 1.53 4.53
N VAL A 104 -0.89 1.66 4.29
CA VAL A 104 -0.06 0.59 3.73
C VAL A 104 -0.01 -0.62 4.66
N GLY A 105 0.25 -0.42 5.96
CA GLY A 105 0.26 -1.55 6.90
C GLY A 105 -1.07 -2.29 6.99
N ARG A 106 -2.20 -1.59 6.82
CA ARG A 106 -3.52 -2.24 6.71
C ARG A 106 -3.68 -3.00 5.39
N ALA A 107 -3.19 -2.46 4.28
CA ALA A 107 -3.21 -3.14 3.00
C ALA A 107 -2.38 -4.43 3.06
N ASP A 108 -1.19 -4.38 3.65
CA ASP A 108 -0.32 -5.54 3.81
C ASP A 108 -0.96 -6.61 4.69
N GLY A 109 -1.50 -6.25 5.85
CA GLY A 109 -2.18 -7.21 6.72
C GLY A 109 -3.41 -7.83 6.06
N ALA A 110 -4.14 -7.08 5.23
CA ALA A 110 -5.25 -7.62 4.46
C ALA A 110 -4.77 -8.54 3.33
N LEU A 111 -3.66 -8.21 2.65
CA LEU A 111 -3.04 -9.07 1.64
C LEU A 111 -2.57 -10.39 2.25
N GLU A 112 -1.87 -10.34 3.39
CA GLU A 112 -1.42 -11.52 4.13
C GLU A 112 -2.61 -12.40 4.55
N GLY A 113 -3.66 -11.79 5.11
CA GLY A 113 -4.88 -12.53 5.48
C GLY A 113 -5.58 -13.23 4.31
N VAL A 114 -5.55 -12.65 3.11
CA VAL A 114 -6.09 -13.32 1.91
C VAL A 114 -5.18 -14.46 1.46
N VAL A 115 -3.85 -14.28 1.46
CA VAL A 115 -2.88 -15.33 1.12
C VAL A 115 -3.02 -16.53 2.07
N GLU A 116 -3.11 -16.28 3.38
CA GLU A 116 -3.35 -17.32 4.39
C GLU A 116 -4.67 -18.04 4.17
N ALA A 117 -5.75 -17.31 3.92
CA ALA A 117 -7.08 -17.88 3.69
C ALA A 117 -7.15 -18.74 2.42
N LEU A 118 -6.28 -18.48 1.44
CA LEU A 118 -6.15 -19.28 0.22
C LEU A 118 -5.19 -20.47 0.37
N GLY A 119 -4.48 -20.57 1.50
CA GLY A 119 -3.57 -21.69 1.79
C GLY A 119 -2.27 -21.68 0.98
N TYR A 120 -1.89 -20.55 0.39
CA TYR A 120 -0.57 -20.39 -0.23
C TYR A 120 0.46 -20.12 0.88
N ARG A 121 1.32 -21.09 1.19
CA ARG A 121 2.47 -20.93 2.10
C ARG A 121 3.76 -21.27 1.37
#